data_AF-A0A9E2JC26-F1
#
_entry.id   AF-A0A9E2JC26-F1
#
_cell.length_a   1.000
_cell.length_b   1.000
_cell.length_c   1.000
_cell.angle_alpha   90.00
_cell.angle_beta   90.00
_cell.angle_gamma   90.00
#
_symmetry.space_group_name_H-M   'P 1'
#
loop_
_entity.id
_entity.type
_entity.pdbx_description
1 polymer ?
#
loop_
_entity_poly.entity_id
_entity_poly.type
_entity_poly.pdbx_seq_one_letter_code
_entity_poly.pdbx_strand_id
1 'polypeptide(L)'
;MSGTEAVKRRYDRLARFYDLLEGPAKSIRFGGWRARLPNRVTGLRALEVGVGTGKNMPFYPAGGQVTAIDFSPGMLARARARADTLGIEVDLRQMDVQSLFFEDRTFDTAWATFIFCSVPDPVRGLEEMRRVCKADGRLLLLEHARRANPAAWLRG
;
A
#
# COMPACT_ATOMS: atom_id res chain seq x y z
N MET A 1 5.01 12.11 -20.81
CA MET A 1 4.40 11.09 -19.91
C MET A 1 4.69 11.53 -18.48
N SER A 2 3.68 11.65 -17.62
CA SER A 2 3.89 12.07 -16.22
C SER A 2 4.75 11.03 -15.48
N GLY A 3 5.41 11.45 -14.40
CA GLY A 3 6.19 10.54 -13.54
C GLY A 3 5.36 9.36 -13.05
N THR A 4 4.09 9.62 -12.66
CA THR A 4 3.11 8.61 -12.24
C THR A 4 2.85 7.55 -13.31
N GLU A 5 2.57 7.96 -14.55
CA GLU A 5 2.28 7.01 -15.64
C GLU A 5 3.50 6.14 -15.98
N ALA A 6 4.71 6.68 -15.88
CA ALA A 6 5.95 5.92 -16.07
C ALA A 6 6.09 4.80 -15.02
N VAL A 7 5.82 5.12 -13.75
CA VAL A 7 5.89 4.16 -12.65
C VAL A 7 4.79 3.11 -12.80
N LYS A 8 3.54 3.51 -13.05
CA LYS A 8 2.41 2.60 -13.27
C LYS A 8 2.71 1.56 -14.36
N ARG A 9 3.18 1.99 -15.53
CA ARG A 9 3.58 1.08 -16.63
C ARG A 9 4.72 0.13 -16.26
N ARG A 10 5.62 0.52 -15.36
CA ARG A 10 6.67 -0.38 -14.85
C ARG A 10 6.06 -1.48 -14.01
N TYR A 11 5.19 -1.13 -13.06
CA TYR A 11 4.55 -2.10 -12.16
C TYR A 11 3.60 -3.04 -12.92
N ASP A 12 2.83 -2.54 -13.88
CA ASP A 12 1.96 -3.38 -14.73
C ASP A 12 2.76 -4.45 -15.49
N ARG A 13 3.90 -4.09 -16.08
CA ARG A 13 4.77 -5.04 -16.79
C ARG A 13 5.39 -6.07 -15.86
N LEU A 14 5.71 -5.69 -14.63
CA LEU A 14 6.32 -6.56 -13.64
C LEU A 14 5.31 -7.44 -12.90
N ALA A 15 4.03 -7.07 -12.84
CA ALA A 15 3.01 -7.71 -12.01
C ALA A 15 2.95 -9.23 -12.15
N ARG A 16 3.13 -9.76 -13.37
CA ARG A 16 3.15 -11.21 -13.62
C ARG A 16 4.27 -11.92 -12.86
N PHE A 17 5.45 -11.31 -12.78
CA PHE A 17 6.66 -11.91 -12.21
C PHE A 17 7.08 -11.28 -10.88
N TYR A 18 6.32 -10.31 -10.36
CA TYR A 18 6.70 -9.49 -9.23
C TYR A 18 7.11 -10.31 -8.00
N ASP A 19 6.28 -11.30 -7.63
CA ASP A 19 6.56 -12.16 -6.47
C ASP A 19 7.81 -13.04 -6.66
N LEU A 20 8.09 -13.46 -7.89
CA LEU A 20 9.31 -14.20 -8.23
C LEU A 20 10.55 -13.31 -8.13
N LEU A 21 10.47 -12.07 -8.61
CA LEU A 21 11.57 -11.11 -8.59
C LEU A 21 11.94 -10.64 -7.17
N GLU A 22 10.98 -10.58 -6.25
CA GLU A 22 11.29 -10.31 -4.85
C GLU A 22 12.13 -11.43 -4.21
N GLY A 23 11.96 -12.67 -4.67
CA GLY A 23 12.68 -13.83 -4.18
C GLY A 23 12.23 -14.29 -2.76
N PRO A 24 12.49 -15.57 -2.42
CA PRO A 24 11.99 -16.16 -1.18
C PRO A 24 12.58 -15.54 0.09
N ALA A 25 13.86 -15.17 0.08
CA ALA A 25 14.54 -14.57 1.23
C ALA A 25 13.94 -13.21 1.65
N LYS A 26 13.61 -12.34 0.69
CA LYS A 26 12.95 -11.06 0.99
C LYS A 26 11.52 -11.29 1.45
N SER A 27 10.81 -12.24 0.82
CA SER A 27 9.44 -12.58 1.19
C SER A 27 9.34 -13.07 2.65
N ILE A 28 10.26 -13.93 3.11
CA ILE A 28 10.32 -14.40 4.52
C ILE A 28 10.61 -13.25 5.48
N ARG A 29 11.67 -12.47 5.21
CA ARG A 29 12.05 -11.33 6.07
C ARG A 29 10.92 -10.32 6.19
N PHE A 30 10.25 -10.00 5.08
CA PHE A 30 9.16 -9.06 5.10
C PHE A 30 7.87 -9.63 5.70
N GLY A 31 7.65 -10.95 5.60
CA GLY A 31 6.53 -11.63 6.25
C GLY A 31 6.52 -11.41 7.76
N GLY A 32 7.68 -11.51 8.42
CA GLY A 32 7.81 -11.24 9.86
C GLY A 32 7.48 -9.79 10.26
N TRP A 33 7.69 -8.82 9.37
CA TRP A 33 7.31 -7.42 9.62
C TRP A 33 5.82 -7.18 9.33
N ARG A 34 5.30 -7.78 8.27
CA ARG A 34 3.88 -7.72 7.89
C ARG A 34 2.97 -8.33 8.95
N ALA A 35 3.41 -9.40 9.60
CA ALA A 35 2.68 -10.02 10.72
C ALA A 35 2.44 -9.09 11.91
N ARG A 36 3.13 -7.94 12.00
CA ARG A 36 2.93 -6.93 13.05
C ARG A 36 1.84 -5.92 12.71
N LEU A 37 1.40 -5.83 11.46
CA LEU A 37 0.34 -4.93 11.00
C LEU A 37 -1.04 -5.25 11.61
N PRO A 38 -1.53 -6.51 11.66
CA PRO A 38 -2.90 -6.79 12.12
C PRO A 38 -3.21 -6.23 13.51
N ASN A 39 -2.28 -6.34 14.46
CA ASN A 39 -2.47 -5.83 15.82
C ASN A 39 -2.50 -4.29 15.91
N ARG A 40 -2.18 -3.59 14.81
CA ARG A 40 -2.13 -2.13 14.74
C ARG A 40 -3.33 -1.55 13.99
N VAL A 41 -3.93 -2.32 13.08
CA VAL A 41 -5.13 -1.96 12.33
C VAL A 41 -6.34 -2.09 13.25
N THR A 42 -7.04 -0.99 13.46
CA THR A 42 -8.17 -0.90 14.38
C THR A 42 -9.38 -0.28 13.68
N GLY A 43 -10.57 -0.57 14.20
CA GLY A 43 -11.83 -0.05 13.68
C GLY A 43 -12.46 -0.93 12.61
N LEU A 44 -13.60 -0.47 12.09
CA LEU A 44 -14.40 -1.23 11.13
C LEU A 44 -13.99 -0.96 9.68
N ARG A 45 -13.46 0.24 9.38
CA ARG A 45 -13.12 0.66 8.01
C ARG A 45 -11.63 0.93 7.90
N ALA A 46 -10.95 0.12 7.09
CA ALA A 46 -9.50 0.20 6.93
C ALA A 46 -9.11 0.38 5.44
N LEU A 47 -8.09 1.21 5.18
CA LEU A 47 -7.56 1.47 3.84
C LEU A 47 -6.11 1.00 3.71
N GLU A 48 -5.87 0.05 2.82
CA GLU A 48 -4.51 -0.22 2.32
C GLU A 48 -4.24 0.60 1.06
N VAL A 49 -3.14 1.34 1.05
CA VAL A 49 -2.63 1.99 -0.16
C VAL A 49 -1.44 1.22 -0.74
N GLY A 50 -1.45 1.02 -2.05
CA GLY A 50 -0.44 0.24 -2.78
C GLY A 50 -0.42 -1.23 -2.37
N VAL A 51 -1.57 -1.91 -2.50
CA VAL A 51 -1.75 -3.32 -2.13
C VAL A 51 -0.85 -4.27 -2.92
N GLY A 52 -0.37 -3.85 -4.10
CA GLY A 52 0.51 -4.65 -4.95
C GLY A 52 -0.15 -5.98 -5.29
N THR A 53 0.56 -7.09 -5.08
CA THR A 53 0.01 -8.43 -5.31
C THR A 53 -0.87 -8.96 -4.16
N GLY A 54 -1.16 -8.16 -3.12
CA GLY A 54 -1.98 -8.58 -1.98
C GLY A 54 -1.23 -9.30 -0.86
N LYS A 55 0.08 -9.06 -0.71
CA LYS A 55 0.91 -9.78 0.29
C LYS A 55 0.51 -9.52 1.75
N ASN A 56 -0.24 -8.45 2.01
CA ASN A 56 -0.73 -8.12 3.33
C ASN A 56 -2.05 -8.83 3.69
N MET A 57 -2.77 -9.40 2.71
CA MET A 57 -4.09 -10.02 2.92
C MET A 57 -4.09 -11.11 4.01
N PRO A 58 -3.12 -12.04 4.09
CA PRO A 58 -3.09 -13.03 5.17
C PRO A 58 -3.00 -12.44 6.59
N PHE A 59 -2.71 -11.14 6.69
CA PHE A 59 -2.54 -10.40 7.94
C PHE A 59 -3.64 -9.35 8.14
N TYR A 60 -4.71 -9.37 7.35
CA TYR A 60 -5.84 -8.46 7.56
C TYR A 60 -6.57 -8.80 8.87
N PRO A 61 -7.10 -7.79 9.58
CA PRO A 61 -7.86 -8.03 10.80
C PRO A 61 -9.16 -8.77 10.49
N ALA A 62 -9.53 -9.73 11.34
CA ALA A 62 -10.81 -10.42 11.23
C ALA A 62 -11.96 -9.44 11.50
N GLY A 63 -13.02 -9.51 10.68
CA GLY A 63 -14.25 -8.72 10.86
C GLY A 63 -14.15 -7.23 10.45
N GLY A 64 -13.00 -6.76 9.97
CA GLY A 64 -12.85 -5.41 9.42
C GLY A 64 -13.19 -5.35 7.94
N GLN A 65 -13.77 -4.23 7.49
CA GLN A 65 -13.99 -3.92 6.08
C GLN A 65 -12.72 -3.26 5.53
N VAL A 66 -11.96 -4.02 4.74
CA VAL A 66 -10.74 -3.52 4.09
C VAL A 66 -11.06 -3.08 2.66
N THR A 67 -10.79 -1.80 2.39
CA THR A 67 -10.61 -1.29 1.03
C THR A 67 -9.11 -1.24 0.74
N ALA A 68 -8.70 -1.70 -0.43
CA ALA A 68 -7.29 -1.76 -0.81
C ALA A 68 -7.11 -1.22 -2.22
N ILE A 69 -6.14 -0.33 -2.43
CA ILE A 69 -5.93 0.34 -3.71
C ILE A 69 -4.56 0.08 -4.31
N ASP A 70 -4.49 0.11 -5.63
CA ASP A 70 -3.23 0.21 -6.38
C ASP A 70 -3.50 0.92 -7.71
N PHE A 71 -2.54 1.71 -8.21
CA PHE A 71 -2.69 2.40 -9.49
C PHE A 71 -2.54 1.46 -10.71
N SER A 72 -2.02 0.24 -10.49
CA SER A 72 -1.61 -0.74 -11.50
C SER A 72 -2.69 -1.81 -11.62
N PRO A 73 -3.43 -1.86 -12.75
CA PRO A 73 -4.36 -2.94 -13.04
C PRO A 73 -3.72 -4.32 -12.94
N GLY A 74 -2.46 -4.45 -13.36
CA GLY A 74 -1.71 -5.70 -13.28
C GLY A 74 -1.53 -6.17 -11.84
N MET A 75 -1.20 -5.27 -10.92
CA MET A 75 -1.08 -5.59 -9.50
C MET A 75 -2.43 -5.98 -8.89
N LEU A 76 -3.48 -5.20 -9.17
CA LEU A 76 -4.83 -5.51 -8.69
C LEU A 76 -5.35 -6.87 -9.17
N ALA A 77 -5.06 -7.25 -10.42
CA ALA A 77 -5.44 -8.57 -10.92
C ALA A 77 -4.78 -9.70 -10.10
N ARG A 78 -3.52 -9.51 -9.69
CA ARG A 78 -2.78 -10.47 -8.84
C ARG A 78 -3.32 -10.46 -7.41
N ALA A 79 -3.65 -9.28 -6.87
CA ALA A 79 -4.27 -9.13 -5.56
C ALA A 79 -5.63 -9.82 -5.50
N ARG A 80 -6.47 -9.65 -6.53
CA ARG A 80 -7.78 -10.33 -6.63
C ARG A 80 -7.62 -11.84 -6.61
N ALA A 81 -6.76 -12.39 -7.48
CA ALA A 81 -6.51 -13.83 -7.52
C ALA A 81 -6.03 -14.38 -6.17
N ARG A 82 -5.20 -13.62 -5.44
CA ARG A 82 -4.76 -14.00 -4.09
C ARG A 82 -5.90 -13.95 -3.08
N ALA A 83 -6.72 -12.90 -3.09
CA ALA A 83 -7.88 -12.78 -2.22
C ALA A 83 -8.84 -13.96 -2.42
N ASP A 84 -9.15 -14.30 -3.67
CA ASP A 84 -10.02 -15.42 -4.04
C ASP A 84 -9.45 -16.75 -3.55
N THR A 85 -8.14 -16.97 -3.72
CA THR A 85 -7.44 -18.19 -3.24
C THR A 85 -7.48 -18.33 -1.72
N LEU A 86 -7.42 -17.21 -0.98
CA LEU A 86 -7.40 -17.18 0.48
C LEU A 86 -8.81 -17.09 1.10
N GLY A 87 -9.86 -16.91 0.28
CA GLY A 87 -11.22 -16.66 0.78
C GLY A 87 -11.35 -15.35 1.56
N ILE A 88 -10.56 -14.34 1.20
CA ILE A 88 -10.55 -13.03 1.90
C ILE A 88 -11.41 -12.04 1.14
N GLU A 89 -12.40 -11.47 1.81
CA GLU A 89 -13.20 -10.37 1.28
C GLU A 89 -12.44 -9.04 1.39
N VAL A 90 -12.28 -8.36 0.26
CA VAL A 90 -11.59 -7.08 0.15
C VAL A 90 -12.10 -6.29 -1.05
N ASP A 91 -12.37 -5.00 -0.82
CA ASP A 91 -12.77 -4.05 -1.86
C ASP A 91 -11.51 -3.49 -2.55
N LEU A 92 -11.17 -4.07 -3.70
CA LEU A 92 -10.01 -3.66 -4.50
C LEU A 92 -10.41 -2.57 -5.50
N ARG A 93 -9.74 -1.41 -5.45
CA ARG A 93 -10.00 -0.29 -6.36
C ARG A 93 -8.73 0.21 -7.05
N GLN A 94 -8.85 0.53 -8.34
CA GLN A 94 -7.78 1.21 -9.06
C GLN A 94 -7.75 2.68 -8.70
N MET A 95 -6.67 3.13 -8.08
CA MET A 95 -6.54 4.51 -7.61
C MET A 95 -5.08 4.89 -7.38
N ASP A 96 -4.73 6.15 -7.61
CA ASP A 96 -3.44 6.72 -7.24
C ASP A 96 -3.51 7.26 -5.81
N VAL A 97 -2.55 6.88 -4.96
CA VAL A 97 -2.47 7.39 -3.59
C VAL A 97 -2.29 8.92 -3.54
N GLN A 98 -1.75 9.53 -4.59
CA GLN A 98 -1.62 10.98 -4.71
C GLN A 98 -2.96 11.70 -4.98
N SER A 99 -4.04 10.96 -5.23
CA SER A 99 -5.38 11.51 -5.51
C SER A 99 -6.47 10.50 -5.16
N LEU A 100 -6.86 10.46 -3.89
CA LEU A 100 -7.82 9.51 -3.35
C LEU A 100 -9.26 10.00 -3.54
N PHE A 101 -10.10 9.19 -4.19
CA PHE A 101 -11.53 9.47 -4.38
C PHE A 101 -12.37 8.95 -3.20
N PHE A 102 -11.95 9.29 -2.00
CA PHE A 102 -12.68 9.04 -0.75
C PHE A 102 -12.96 10.35 -0.04
N GLU A 103 -14.04 10.37 0.72
CA GLU A 103 -14.37 11.49 1.60
C GLU A 103 -13.32 11.64 2.71
N ASP A 104 -13.20 12.85 3.23
CA ASP A 104 -12.36 13.15 4.39
C ASP A 104 -12.80 12.31 5.60
N ARG A 105 -11.82 11.87 6.41
CA ARG A 105 -12.08 11.18 7.68
C ARG A 105 -12.98 9.93 7.56
N THR A 106 -12.84 9.21 6.45
CA THR A 106 -13.58 7.97 6.16
C THR A 106 -13.06 6.76 6.94
N PHE A 107 -11.74 6.61 7.04
CA PHE A 107 -11.10 5.36 7.52
C PHE A 107 -10.59 5.48 8.96
N ASP A 108 -10.84 4.42 9.73
CA ASP A 108 -10.33 4.28 11.10
C ASP A 108 -8.82 4.02 11.10
N THR A 109 -8.34 3.28 10.09
CA THR A 109 -6.90 3.06 9.85
C THR A 109 -6.61 3.18 8.36
N ALA A 110 -5.54 3.89 8.01
CA ALA A 110 -4.95 3.80 6.68
C ALA A 110 -3.48 3.38 6.78
N TRP A 111 -3.02 2.46 5.91
CA TRP A 111 -1.65 1.99 5.96
C TRP A 111 -1.02 1.77 4.58
N ALA A 112 0.30 1.76 4.58
CA ALA A 112 1.13 1.49 3.42
C ALA A 112 2.27 0.52 3.79
N THR A 113 2.70 -0.31 2.84
CA THR A 113 3.84 -1.22 3.05
C THR A 113 4.77 -1.24 1.83
N PHE A 114 5.95 -0.65 1.97
CA PHE A 114 7.00 -0.57 0.95
C PHE A 114 6.56 0.07 -0.38
N ILE A 115 5.74 1.12 -0.32
CA ILE A 115 5.20 1.75 -1.52
C ILE A 115 5.85 3.11 -1.79
N PHE A 116 6.14 3.88 -0.73
CA PHE A 116 6.43 5.31 -0.87
C PHE A 116 7.80 5.59 -1.50
N CYS A 117 8.65 4.57 -1.60
CA CYS A 117 9.88 4.61 -2.40
C CYS A 117 9.62 4.74 -3.92
N SER A 118 8.40 4.42 -4.37
CA SER A 118 8.01 4.39 -5.79
C SER A 118 6.94 5.43 -6.14
N VAL A 119 6.34 6.08 -5.15
CA VAL A 119 5.38 7.16 -5.35
C VAL A 119 6.15 8.41 -5.83
N PRO A 120 5.80 9.00 -6.98
CA PRO A 120 6.49 10.18 -7.52
C PRO A 120 6.48 11.39 -6.56
N ASP A 121 5.31 11.70 -6.00
CA ASP A 121 5.14 12.68 -4.94
C ASP A 121 4.71 11.99 -3.63
N PRO A 122 5.66 11.53 -2.81
CA PRO A 122 5.34 10.83 -1.57
C PRO A 122 4.71 11.74 -0.52
N VAL A 123 4.99 13.06 -0.55
CA VAL A 123 4.41 14.02 0.39
C VAL A 123 2.91 14.13 0.13
N ARG A 124 2.54 14.37 -1.13
CA ARG A 124 1.13 14.42 -1.53
C ARG A 124 0.37 13.13 -1.23
N GLY A 125 1.00 11.97 -1.44
CA GLY A 125 0.39 10.68 -1.08
C GLY A 125 0.14 10.54 0.43
N LEU A 126 1.06 11.03 1.28
CA LEU A 126 0.89 11.03 2.73
C LEU A 126 -0.18 12.03 3.19
N GLU A 127 -0.27 13.20 2.54
CA GLU A 127 -1.33 14.18 2.79
C GLU A 127 -2.71 13.62 2.48
N GLU A 128 -2.87 12.93 1.35
CA GLU A 128 -4.11 12.27 0.98
C GLU A 128 -4.49 11.15 1.95
N MET A 129 -3.53 10.31 2.35
CA MET A 129 -3.77 9.32 3.41
C MET A 129 -4.24 9.98 4.71
N ARG A 130 -3.62 11.11 5.10
CA ARG A 130 -4.00 11.84 6.31
C ARG A 130 -5.38 12.45 6.20
N ARG A 131 -5.78 12.95 5.03
CA ARG A 131 -7.08 13.54 4.76
C ARG A 131 -8.21 12.51 4.91
N VAL A 132 -8.04 11.34 4.31
CA VAL A 132 -9.08 10.28 4.32
C VAL A 132 -9.11 9.51 5.65
N CYS A 133 -8.08 9.60 6.47
CA CYS A 133 -8.04 9.01 7.80
C CYS A 133 -8.73 9.91 8.83
N LYS A 134 -9.50 9.31 9.75
CA LYS A 134 -10.15 10.03 10.85
C LYS A 134 -9.14 10.80 11.70
N ALA A 135 -9.62 11.82 12.41
CA ALA A 135 -8.77 12.65 13.26
C ALA A 135 -8.13 11.85 14.41
N ASP A 136 -8.88 10.89 14.97
CA ASP A 136 -8.50 9.89 15.97
C ASP A 136 -8.07 8.55 15.36
N GLY A 137 -8.03 8.47 14.02
CA GLY A 137 -7.63 7.29 13.28
C GLY A 137 -6.12 7.07 13.26
N ARG A 138 -5.70 5.92 12.72
CA ARG A 138 -4.30 5.51 12.67
C ARG A 138 -3.73 5.58 11.26
N LEU A 139 -2.56 6.20 11.12
CA LEU A 139 -1.72 6.10 9.94
C LEU A 139 -0.53 5.20 10.23
N LEU A 140 -0.36 4.14 9.43
CA LEU A 140 0.70 3.16 9.62
C LEU A 140 1.57 3.07 8.37
N LEU A 141 2.88 3.23 8.52
CA LEU A 141 3.84 3.09 7.43
C LEU A 141 4.84 2.00 7.78
N LEU A 142 4.86 0.94 6.99
CA LEU A 142 5.93 -0.05 7.03
C LEU A 142 6.83 0.16 5.82
N GLU A 143 7.91 0.91 6.02
CA GLU A 143 8.83 1.29 4.94
C GLU A 143 10.24 0.77 5.19
N HIS A 144 11.03 0.64 4.12
CA HIS A 144 12.49 0.55 4.29
C HIS A 144 12.97 1.91 4.79
N ALA A 145 13.79 1.94 5.84
CA ALA A 145 14.48 3.17 6.22
C ALA A 145 15.26 3.67 4.99
N ARG A 146 14.79 4.77 4.38
CA ARG A 146 15.53 5.45 3.32
C ARG A 146 16.81 5.94 4.02
N ARG A 147 17.99 5.44 3.62
CA ARG A 147 19.23 6.11 4.03
C ARG A 147 19.10 7.54 3.53
N ALA A 148 18.98 8.51 4.45
CA ALA A 148 18.97 9.91 4.10
C ALA A 148 20.24 10.16 3.27
N ASN A 149 20.10 10.68 2.05
CA ASN A 149 21.24 11.20 1.32
C ASN A 149 21.59 12.55 1.98
N PRO A 150 22.69 12.68 2.74
CA PRO A 150 22.98 13.90 3.48
C PRO A 150 23.14 15.10 2.53
N ALA A 151 23.51 14.86 1.27
CA ALA A 151 23.67 15.89 0.25
C ALA A 151 22.35 16.56 -0.19
N ALA A 152 21.18 15.98 0.11
CA ALA A 152 19.90 16.58 -0.21
C ALA A 152 19.50 17.74 0.74
N TRP A 153 20.16 17.84 1.91
CA TRP A 153 19.90 18.88 2.92
C TRP A 153 20.81 20.10 2.80
N LEU A 154 21.86 20.02 1.96
CA LEU A 154 22.85 21.09 1.78
C LEU A 154 22.51 22.06 0.63
N ARG A 155 21.27 22.02 0.13
CA ARG A 155 20.73 23.06 -0.76
C ARG A 155 19.59 23.77 -0.05
N GLY A 156 19.98 24.60 0.91
CA GLY A 156 19.19 25.69 1.49
C GLY A 156 19.88 27.01 1.17
#